data_AF-A0A7Y9U4B5-F1
#
_entry.id   AF-A0A7Y9U4B5-F1
#
_cell.length_a   1.000
_cell.length_b   1.000
_cell.length_c   1.000
_cell.angle_alpha   90.00
_cell.angle_beta   90.00
_cell.angle_gamma   90.00
#
_symmetry.space_group_name_H-M   'P 1'
#
loop_
_entity.id
_entity.type
_entity.pdbx_description
1 polymer ?
#
loop_
_entity_poly.entity_id
_entity_poly.type
_entity_poly.pdbx_seq_one_letter_code
_entity_poly.pdbx_strand_id
1 'polypeptide(L)'
;MATQALSQRRRAAYAVLSPLLEEDALLDALRLQHQSMRGDAVSDIIGYIDQVAARHHIDAASRKKLYEAYYKALKQPESELPMDPWPLMQIGTTAAPAPVPVAPPAVSAAALEPVAAAMQAAAPAPVASAPASPDRAVCAELLRTALAEVQRFHAGALSDLRSGALEQIDQGRLSQPVRKQVRDAWAQPLQATWVIEGTPQELSQVVHQFYVAMCEALGPVDADQVLTRAVRAADQMPQARQFSPRKLI
;
A
#
# COMPACT_ATOMS: atom_id res chain seq x y z
N MET A 1 9.11 6.63 -21.37
CA MET A 1 7.95 7.39 -20.84
C MET A 1 7.91 7.43 -19.31
N ALA A 2 8.10 6.32 -18.57
CA ALA A 2 8.10 6.35 -17.10
C ALA A 2 9.18 7.27 -16.46
N THR A 3 10.37 7.37 -17.08
CA THR A 3 11.46 8.26 -16.63
C THR A 3 11.19 9.75 -16.89
N GLN A 4 10.45 10.09 -17.94
CA GLN A 4 10.02 11.47 -18.23
C GLN A 4 9.00 11.95 -17.20
N ALA A 5 8.03 11.10 -16.85
CA ALA A 5 7.05 11.42 -15.81
C ALA A 5 7.71 11.72 -14.45
N LEU A 6 8.78 11.00 -14.09
CA LEU A 6 9.54 11.27 -12.87
C LEU A 6 10.34 12.58 -12.95
N SER A 7 10.95 12.87 -14.10
CA SER A 7 11.68 14.13 -14.34
C SER A 7 10.75 15.34 -14.25
N GLN A 8 9.59 15.28 -14.89
CA GLN A 8 8.59 16.35 -14.87
C GLN A 8 8.12 16.66 -13.44
N ARG A 9 7.84 15.63 -12.63
CA ARG A 9 7.42 15.79 -11.24
C ARG A 9 8.49 16.48 -10.38
N ARG A 10 9.77 16.10 -10.52
CA ARG A 10 10.86 16.73 -9.77
C ARG A 10 11.02 18.20 -10.15
N ARG A 11 10.93 18.52 -11.45
CA ARG A 11 10.98 19.90 -11.93
C ARG A 11 9.80 20.74 -11.43
N ALA A 12 8.60 20.17 -11.42
CA ALA A 12 7.40 20.80 -10.88
C ALA A 12 7.54 21.08 -9.37
N ALA A 13 8.09 20.14 -8.61
CA ALA A 13 8.35 20.34 -7.19
C ALA A 13 9.40 21.41 -6.96
N TYR A 14 10.51 21.39 -7.70
CA TYR A 14 11.54 22.41 -7.60
C TYR A 14 10.98 23.82 -7.88
N ALA A 15 10.17 23.98 -8.92
CA ALA A 15 9.55 25.26 -9.26
C ALA A 15 8.68 25.84 -8.13
N VAL A 16 7.96 24.98 -7.43
CA VAL A 16 6.96 25.39 -6.42
C VAL A 16 7.57 25.52 -5.03
N LEU A 17 8.56 24.69 -4.71
CA LEU A 17 9.20 24.63 -3.40
C LEU A 17 10.41 25.56 -3.29
N SER A 18 11.12 25.84 -4.39
CA SER A 18 12.29 26.74 -4.40
C SER A 18 12.04 28.14 -3.80
N PRO A 19 10.89 28.82 -4.03
CA PRO A 19 10.65 30.13 -3.41
C PRO A 19 10.22 30.06 -1.94
N LEU A 20 9.96 28.87 -1.40
CA LEU A 20 9.38 28.67 -0.07
C LEU A 20 10.33 27.98 0.92
N LEU A 21 11.31 27.23 0.40
CA LEU A 21 12.20 26.38 1.18
C LEU A 21 13.66 26.73 0.89
N GLU A 22 14.50 26.65 1.92
CA GLU A 22 15.94 26.77 1.76
C GLU A 22 16.53 25.56 1.03
N GLU A 23 17.75 25.70 0.50
CA GLU A 23 18.37 24.70 -0.38
C GLU A 23 18.41 23.29 0.24
N ASP A 24 18.78 23.16 1.52
CA ASP A 24 18.84 21.86 2.21
C ASP A 24 17.46 21.22 2.38
N ALA A 25 16.46 22.04 2.77
CA ALA A 25 15.07 21.64 2.94
C ALA A 25 14.41 21.24 1.60
N LEU A 26 14.73 21.98 0.53
CA LEU A 26 14.30 21.69 -0.83
C LEU A 26 14.88 20.35 -1.31
N LEU A 27 16.15 20.10 -1.00
CA LEU A 27 16.81 18.84 -1.34
C LEU A 27 16.20 17.65 -0.58
N ASP A 28 15.85 17.80 0.70
CA ASP A 28 15.15 16.75 1.46
C ASP A 28 13.76 16.44 0.85
N ALA A 29 12.98 17.48 0.57
CA ALA A 29 11.64 17.35 -0.02
C ALA A 29 11.67 16.63 -1.37
N LEU A 30 12.63 16.98 -2.24
CA LEU A 30 12.81 16.33 -3.54
C LEU A 30 13.24 14.85 -3.41
N ARG A 31 14.09 14.50 -2.43
CA ARG A 31 14.42 13.08 -2.15
C ARG A 31 13.20 12.32 -1.63
N LEU A 32 12.40 12.93 -0.76
CA LEU A 32 11.17 12.34 -0.25
C LEU A 32 10.19 12.05 -1.39
N GLN A 33 10.01 13.00 -2.31
CA GLN A 33 9.16 12.83 -3.48
C GLN A 33 9.61 11.66 -4.36
N HIS A 34 10.92 11.53 -4.60
CA HIS A 34 11.47 10.44 -5.40
C HIS A 34 11.21 9.05 -4.78
N GLN A 35 11.27 8.96 -3.45
CA GLN A 35 11.04 7.70 -2.73
C GLN A 35 9.55 7.36 -2.56
N SER A 36 8.72 8.38 -2.34
CA SER A 36 7.31 8.22 -1.99
C SER A 36 6.39 8.15 -3.22
N MET A 37 6.65 8.91 -4.29
CA MET A 37 5.76 8.97 -5.45
C MET A 37 6.12 7.91 -6.50
N ARG A 38 5.42 6.77 -6.48
CA ARG A 38 5.46 5.76 -7.55
C ARG A 38 4.40 5.97 -8.64
N GLY A 39 3.36 6.76 -8.37
CA GLY A 39 2.22 7.03 -9.25
C GLY A 39 1.95 8.52 -9.51
N ASP A 40 0.86 8.79 -10.24
CA ASP A 40 0.34 10.15 -10.52
C ASP A 40 -0.98 10.42 -9.78
N ALA A 41 -1.31 9.60 -8.78
CA ALA A 41 -2.59 9.72 -8.10
C ALA A 41 -2.62 11.03 -7.27
N VAL A 42 -3.78 11.69 -7.27
CA VAL A 42 -3.99 12.91 -6.47
C VAL A 42 -3.73 12.65 -4.99
N SER A 43 -4.05 11.45 -4.50
CA SER A 43 -3.75 11.03 -3.12
C SER A 43 -2.24 11.00 -2.81
N ASP A 44 -1.40 10.58 -3.76
CA ASP A 44 0.06 10.61 -3.60
C ASP A 44 0.57 12.06 -3.52
N ILE A 45 -0.02 12.94 -4.32
CA ILE A 45 0.31 14.37 -4.34
C ILE A 45 -0.07 15.03 -3.02
N ILE A 46 -1.28 14.79 -2.51
CA ILE A 46 -1.75 15.31 -1.22
C ILE A 46 -0.86 14.79 -0.09
N GLY A 47 -0.62 13.48 -0.05
CA GLY A 47 0.22 12.86 0.98
C GLY A 47 1.67 13.35 0.98
N TYR A 48 2.23 13.65 -0.21
CA TYR A 48 3.54 14.28 -0.31
C TYR A 48 3.54 15.70 0.26
N ILE A 49 2.56 16.53 -0.13
CA ILE A 49 2.48 17.93 0.33
C ILE A 49 2.21 18.01 1.84
N ASP A 50 1.39 17.13 2.41
CA ASP A 50 1.19 17.07 3.86
C ASP A 50 2.48 16.70 4.60
N GLN A 51 3.28 15.77 4.06
CA GLN A 51 4.57 15.41 4.67
C GLN A 51 5.58 16.56 4.62
N VAL A 52 5.68 17.26 3.48
CA VAL A 52 6.54 18.44 3.34
C VAL A 52 6.05 19.57 4.26
N ALA A 53 4.74 19.81 4.32
CA ALA A 53 4.16 20.82 5.19
C ALA A 53 4.39 20.50 6.69
N ALA A 54 4.30 19.23 7.09
CA ALA A 54 4.57 18.79 8.45
C ALA A 54 6.05 18.96 8.83
N ARG A 55 6.99 18.63 7.92
CA ARG A 55 8.44 18.73 8.17
C ARG A 55 8.93 20.17 8.26
N HIS A 56 8.34 21.08 7.50
CA HIS A 56 8.77 22.48 7.42
C HIS A 56 7.82 23.46 8.11
N HIS A 57 6.91 22.96 8.96
CA HIS A 57 5.95 23.75 9.73
C HIS A 57 5.14 24.75 8.88
N ILE A 58 4.73 24.34 7.68
CA ILE A 58 3.97 25.17 6.75
C ILE A 58 2.52 25.30 7.23
N ASP A 59 2.02 26.53 7.31
CA ASP A 59 0.66 26.82 7.74
C ASP A 59 -0.40 26.29 6.76
N ALA A 60 -1.64 26.13 7.23
CA ALA A 60 -2.73 25.54 6.45
C ALA A 60 -3.10 26.35 5.19
N ALA A 61 -2.94 27.68 5.21
CA ALA A 61 -3.25 28.54 4.08
C ALA A 61 -2.19 28.42 2.98
N SER A 62 -0.92 28.34 3.38
CA SER A 62 0.22 28.07 2.49
C SER A 62 0.16 26.66 1.92
N ARG A 63 -0.32 25.67 2.67
CA ARG A 63 -0.49 24.28 2.20
C ARG A 63 -1.47 24.15 1.04
N LYS A 64 -2.62 24.81 1.11
CA LYS A 64 -3.62 24.82 0.02
C LYS A 64 -3.04 25.46 -1.24
N LYS A 65 -2.34 26.59 -1.09
CA LYS A 65 -1.65 27.26 -2.21
C LYS A 65 -0.55 26.40 -2.82
N LEU A 66 0.20 25.67 -1.98
CA LEU A 66 1.23 24.70 -2.39
C LEU A 66 0.65 23.58 -3.23
N TYR A 67 -0.49 23.02 -2.81
CA TYR A 67 -1.21 22.02 -3.60
C TYR A 67 -1.67 22.56 -4.96
N GLU A 68 -2.31 23.73 -5.00
CA GLU A 68 -2.77 24.34 -6.26
C GLU A 68 -1.60 24.68 -7.19
N ALA A 69 -0.50 25.21 -6.65
CA ALA A 69 0.70 25.55 -7.41
C ALA A 69 1.40 24.29 -7.95
N TYR A 70 1.53 23.24 -7.14
CA TYR A 70 2.14 21.98 -7.54
C TYR A 70 1.30 21.22 -8.57
N TYR A 71 -0.01 21.16 -8.37
CA TYR A 71 -0.93 20.57 -9.35
C TYR A 71 -0.93 21.33 -10.68
N LYS A 72 -0.82 22.67 -10.64
CA LYS A 72 -0.67 23.50 -11.84
C LYS A 72 0.68 23.24 -12.54
N ALA A 73 1.77 23.12 -11.79
CA ALA A 73 3.10 22.84 -12.33
C ALA A 73 3.20 21.44 -12.97
N LEU A 74 2.51 20.44 -12.42
CA LEU A 74 2.43 19.10 -13.04
C LEU A 74 1.73 19.09 -14.40
N LYS A 75 0.82 20.04 -14.66
CA LYS A 75 0.14 20.19 -15.94
C LYS A 75 0.93 21.00 -16.98
N GLN A 76 2.04 21.61 -16.58
CA GLN A 76 2.89 22.38 -17.51
C GLN A 76 3.83 21.46 -18.30
N PRO A 77 4.10 21.80 -19.57
CA PRO A 77 5.07 21.06 -20.37
C PRO A 77 6.48 21.20 -19.79
N GLU A 78 7.33 20.18 -19.99
CA GLU A 78 8.71 20.12 -19.46
C GLU A 78 9.57 21.34 -19.85
N SER A 79 9.20 22.05 -20.92
CA SER A 79 9.84 23.24 -21.47
C SER A 79 9.58 24.53 -20.67
N GLU A 80 8.49 24.60 -19.90
CA GLU A 80 8.16 25.76 -19.04
C GLU A 80 8.67 25.59 -17.60
N LEU A 81 9.13 24.39 -17.26
CA LEU A 81 9.61 24.06 -15.93
C LEU A 81 11.14 24.26 -15.83
N PRO A 82 11.65 24.68 -14.65
CA PRO A 82 13.08 24.84 -14.42
C PRO A 82 13.86 23.53 -14.58
N MET A 83 15.18 23.66 -14.78
CA MET A 83 16.09 22.52 -14.95
C MET A 83 15.97 21.53 -13.77
N ASP A 84 16.01 20.23 -14.07
CA ASP A 84 15.93 19.18 -13.05
C ASP A 84 17.15 19.29 -12.10
N PRO A 85 16.94 19.48 -10.79
CA PRO A 85 18.03 19.57 -9.81
C PRO A 85 18.63 18.20 -9.44
N TRP A 86 18.03 17.07 -9.86
CA TRP A 86 18.49 15.71 -9.56
C TRP A 86 19.98 15.44 -9.83
N PRO A 87 20.61 15.96 -10.90
CA PRO A 87 22.06 15.83 -11.10
C PRO A 87 22.88 16.44 -9.96
N LEU A 88 22.42 17.55 -9.35
CA LEU A 88 23.09 18.21 -8.22
C LEU A 88 22.97 17.37 -6.93
N MET A 89 21.85 16.67 -6.74
CA MET A 89 21.61 15.83 -5.56
C MET A 89 22.48 14.56 -5.52
N GLN A 90 22.84 14.03 -6.69
CA GLN A 90 23.68 12.84 -6.80
C GLN A 90 25.14 13.11 -6.44
N ILE A 91 25.62 14.35 -6.62
CA ILE A 91 27.00 14.74 -6.32
C ILE A 91 27.24 14.80 -4.80
N GLY A 92 26.20 15.08 -4.00
CA GLY A 92 26.28 15.15 -2.53
C GLY A 92 26.10 13.81 -1.79
N THR A 93 25.77 12.72 -2.49
CA THR A 93 25.56 11.38 -1.89
C THR A 93 26.79 10.46 -2.04
N THR A 94 27.88 10.94 -2.64
CA THR A 94 29.17 10.24 -2.71
C THR A 94 30.12 10.73 -1.63
N ALA A 95 29.82 10.50 -0.35
CA ALA A 95 30.82 10.46 0.73
C ALA A 95 30.21 10.00 2.08
N ALA A 96 29.79 8.73 2.16
CA ALA A 96 29.88 8.01 3.42
C ALA A 96 31.01 6.98 3.25
N PRO A 97 32.11 7.05 4.03
CA PRO A 97 33.19 6.09 3.91
C PRO A 97 32.67 4.72 4.34
N ALA A 98 32.86 3.72 3.50
CA ALA A 98 32.63 2.33 3.84
C ALA A 98 33.41 1.97 5.13
N PRO A 99 32.80 1.29 6.11
CA PRO A 99 33.57 0.72 7.20
C PRO A 99 34.56 -0.30 6.63
N VAL A 100 35.85 -0.05 6.83
CA VAL A 100 36.93 -0.95 6.47
C VAL A 100 36.70 -2.32 7.13
N PRO A 101 36.70 -3.44 6.38
CA PRO A 101 36.67 -4.75 7.00
C PRO A 101 38.08 -5.03 7.55
N VAL A 102 38.24 -4.91 8.87
CA VAL A 102 39.39 -5.49 9.58
C VAL A 102 39.28 -7.01 9.49
N ALA A 103 40.16 -7.60 8.70
CA ALA A 103 40.35 -9.05 8.61
C ALA A 103 40.93 -9.60 9.93
N PRO A 104 40.40 -10.72 10.45
CA PRO A 104 41.19 -11.63 11.28
C PRO A 104 41.92 -12.67 10.41
N PRO A 105 43.08 -13.17 10.86
CA PRO A 105 43.98 -14.00 10.07
C PRO A 105 43.46 -15.43 9.91
N ALA A 106 43.80 -16.01 8.76
CA ALA A 106 43.59 -17.40 8.42
C ALA A 106 44.36 -18.34 9.36
N VAL A 107 43.70 -19.42 9.78
CA VAL A 107 44.35 -20.67 10.19
C VAL A 107 43.74 -21.84 9.41
N SER A 108 44.64 -22.77 9.14
CA SER A 108 44.67 -23.74 8.04
C SER A 108 43.58 -24.80 7.96
N ALA A 109 43.50 -25.33 6.74
CA ALA A 109 42.84 -26.52 6.27
C ALA A 109 43.28 -27.83 6.97
N ALA A 110 42.30 -28.73 7.18
CA ALA A 110 42.37 -30.20 7.21
C ALA A 110 41.06 -30.69 7.87
N ALA A 111 40.31 -31.71 7.44
CA ALA A 111 40.41 -32.67 6.37
C ALA A 111 39.03 -33.39 6.26
N LEU A 112 38.85 -34.15 5.17
CA LEU A 112 37.98 -35.32 4.96
C LEU A 112 36.61 -35.10 4.30
N GLU A 113 36.50 -35.64 3.08
CA GLU A 113 35.30 -35.91 2.29
C GLU A 113 34.52 -37.16 2.82
N PRO A 114 33.54 -37.77 2.10
CA PRO A 114 32.10 -37.52 2.22
C PRO A 114 31.30 -38.81 2.55
N VAL A 115 30.41 -38.81 3.53
CA VAL A 115 29.49 -39.95 3.74
C VAL A 115 28.10 -39.49 4.18
N ALA A 116 27.10 -39.98 3.44
CA ALA A 116 25.70 -40.13 3.81
C ALA A 116 24.90 -38.83 4.02
N ALA A 117 24.02 -38.43 3.10
CA ALA A 117 22.79 -39.14 2.75
C ALA A 117 21.95 -39.62 3.96
N ALA A 118 22.15 -39.08 5.17
CA ALA A 118 21.44 -39.57 6.36
C ALA A 118 21.07 -38.50 7.41
N MET A 119 20.94 -37.22 7.07
CA MET A 119 20.23 -36.29 7.97
C MET A 119 19.46 -35.20 7.24
N GLN A 120 18.57 -35.67 6.38
CA GLN A 120 17.28 -35.03 6.15
C GLN A 120 16.44 -35.15 7.43
N ALA A 121 16.22 -34.04 8.14
CA ALA A 121 15.05 -33.75 9.00
C ALA A 121 15.42 -32.79 10.15
N ALA A 122 15.35 -31.48 9.90
CA ALA A 122 14.88 -30.47 10.85
C ALA A 122 14.91 -29.07 10.20
N ALA A 123 14.45 -28.95 8.95
CA ALA A 123 13.94 -27.67 8.50
C ALA A 123 12.56 -27.50 9.16
N PRO A 124 12.25 -26.37 9.81
CA PRO A 124 10.86 -26.08 10.12
C PRO A 124 10.13 -26.03 8.79
N ALA A 125 9.28 -27.04 8.56
CA ALA A 125 8.44 -27.10 7.40
C ALA A 125 7.72 -25.75 7.26
N PRO A 126 7.57 -25.19 6.05
CA PRO A 126 6.54 -24.18 5.84
C PRO A 126 5.25 -24.85 6.31
N VAL A 127 4.68 -24.33 7.39
CA VAL A 127 3.34 -24.73 7.83
C VAL A 127 2.45 -24.53 6.61
N ALA A 128 2.15 -25.63 5.95
CA ALA A 128 1.09 -25.67 4.96
C ALA A 128 -0.15 -25.27 5.75
N SER A 129 -0.55 -24.01 5.61
CA SER A 129 -1.84 -23.52 6.06
C SER A 129 -2.85 -24.55 5.59
N ALA A 130 -3.57 -25.15 6.54
CA ALA A 130 -4.63 -26.11 6.26
C ALA A 130 -5.48 -25.57 5.09
N PRO A 131 -5.95 -26.42 4.16
CA PRO A 131 -6.73 -25.96 3.02
C PRO A 131 -7.88 -25.11 3.58
N ALA A 132 -7.80 -23.80 3.36
CA ALA A 132 -8.80 -22.87 3.82
C ALA A 132 -10.14 -23.42 3.32
N SER A 133 -11.08 -23.64 4.24
CA SER A 133 -12.41 -24.11 3.89
C SER A 133 -12.93 -23.27 2.72
N PRO A 134 -13.56 -23.88 1.69
CA PRO A 134 -13.84 -23.21 0.42
C PRO A 134 -14.62 -21.90 0.61
N ASP A 135 -15.48 -21.83 1.62
CA ASP A 135 -16.18 -20.62 2.08
C ASP A 135 -15.24 -19.48 2.53
N ARG A 136 -14.19 -19.80 3.27
CA ARG A 136 -13.19 -18.84 3.78
C ARG A 136 -12.31 -18.30 2.65
N ALA A 137 -11.91 -19.17 1.73
CA ALA A 137 -11.12 -18.79 0.55
C ALA A 137 -11.92 -17.84 -0.35
N VAL A 138 -13.20 -18.14 -0.58
CA VAL A 138 -14.10 -17.31 -1.39
C VAL A 138 -14.37 -15.95 -0.72
N CYS A 139 -14.57 -15.91 0.61
CA CYS A 139 -14.74 -14.66 1.34
C CYS A 139 -13.49 -13.77 1.28
N ALA A 140 -12.32 -14.36 1.49
CA ALA A 140 -11.03 -13.66 1.40
C ALA A 140 -10.79 -13.09 -0.01
N GLU A 141 -11.10 -13.84 -1.05
CA GLU A 141 -10.96 -13.36 -2.44
C GLU A 141 -11.93 -12.23 -2.76
N LEU A 142 -13.18 -12.34 -2.31
CA LEU A 142 -14.21 -11.33 -2.53
C LEU A 142 -13.80 -10.00 -1.89
N LEU A 143 -13.40 -10.02 -0.62
CA LEU A 143 -12.93 -8.82 0.08
C LEU A 143 -11.67 -8.24 -0.57
N ARG A 144 -10.72 -9.09 -0.96
CA ARG A 144 -9.48 -8.65 -1.63
C ARG A 144 -9.76 -7.99 -2.97
N THR A 145 -10.61 -8.60 -3.79
CA THR A 145 -10.98 -8.04 -5.10
C THR A 145 -11.71 -6.72 -4.94
N ALA A 146 -12.66 -6.66 -3.99
CA ALA A 146 -13.38 -5.41 -3.69
C ALA A 146 -12.41 -4.31 -3.25
N LEU A 147 -11.48 -4.61 -2.34
CA LEU A 147 -10.47 -3.65 -1.87
C LEU A 147 -9.50 -3.22 -2.96
N ALA A 148 -9.07 -4.14 -3.84
CA ALA A 148 -8.20 -3.83 -4.97
C ALA A 148 -8.91 -2.90 -5.97
N GLU A 149 -10.19 -3.11 -6.23
CA GLU A 149 -11.00 -2.21 -7.07
C GLU A 149 -11.17 -0.84 -6.40
N VAL A 150 -11.49 -0.78 -5.11
CA VAL A 150 -11.59 0.50 -4.38
C VAL A 150 -10.26 1.22 -4.37
N GLN A 151 -9.14 0.53 -4.15
CA GLN A 151 -7.81 1.14 -4.23
C GLN A 151 -7.51 1.67 -5.64
N ARG A 152 -7.92 0.94 -6.69
CA ARG A 152 -7.63 1.30 -8.09
C ARG A 152 -8.46 2.49 -8.57
N PHE A 153 -9.75 2.51 -8.24
CA PHE A 153 -10.70 3.50 -8.76
C PHE A 153 -10.98 4.64 -7.78
N HIS A 154 -10.85 4.39 -6.47
CA HIS A 154 -11.25 5.31 -5.40
C HIS A 154 -10.22 5.34 -4.24
N ALA A 155 -8.93 5.46 -4.57
CA ALA A 155 -7.84 5.50 -3.58
C ALA A 155 -8.04 6.54 -2.47
N GLY A 156 -8.69 7.68 -2.77
CA GLY A 156 -9.02 8.72 -1.81
C GLY A 156 -10.07 8.30 -0.77
N ALA A 157 -11.04 7.46 -1.15
CA ALA A 157 -12.10 6.98 -0.26
C ALA A 157 -11.67 5.76 0.57
N LEU A 158 -10.47 5.22 0.34
CA LEU A 158 -9.97 4.03 1.04
C LEU A 158 -9.80 4.27 2.54
N SER A 159 -9.35 5.47 2.93
CA SER A 159 -9.18 5.85 4.34
C SER A 159 -10.53 5.98 5.07
N ASP A 160 -11.52 6.57 4.40
CA ASP A 160 -12.89 6.69 4.90
C ASP A 160 -13.56 5.30 4.98
N LEU A 161 -13.42 4.49 3.94
CA LEU A 161 -13.87 3.09 3.93
C LEU A 161 -13.23 2.28 5.06
N ARG A 162 -11.92 2.41 5.28
CA ARG A 162 -11.23 1.69 6.37
C ARG A 162 -11.77 2.11 7.73
N SER A 163 -11.94 3.40 7.94
CA SER A 163 -12.45 3.95 9.21
C SER A 163 -13.89 3.50 9.45
N GLY A 164 -14.76 3.65 8.44
CA GLY A 164 -16.15 3.18 8.48
C GLY A 164 -16.24 1.67 8.67
N ALA A 165 -15.46 0.87 7.95
CA ALA A 165 -15.46 -0.59 8.10
C ALA A 165 -15.04 -1.01 9.50
N LEU A 166 -13.99 -0.41 10.09
CA LEU A 166 -13.57 -0.70 11.46
C LEU A 166 -14.62 -0.28 12.50
N GLU A 167 -15.30 0.84 12.28
CA GLU A 167 -16.37 1.32 13.15
C GLU A 167 -17.60 0.40 13.08
N GLN A 168 -18.05 0.02 11.89
CA GLN A 168 -19.15 -0.93 11.67
C GLN A 168 -18.83 -2.31 12.26
N ILE A 169 -17.57 -2.75 12.18
CA ILE A 169 -17.08 -4.00 12.80
C ILE A 169 -17.05 -3.92 14.33
N ASP A 170 -16.78 -2.75 14.89
CA ASP A 170 -16.80 -2.55 16.34
C ASP A 170 -18.23 -2.47 16.90
N GLN A 171 -19.15 -1.88 16.13
CA GLN A 171 -20.57 -1.80 16.44
C GLN A 171 -21.33 -3.11 16.16
N GLY A 172 -20.82 -3.94 15.25
CA GLY A 172 -21.42 -5.21 14.86
C GLY A 172 -21.35 -6.29 15.96
N ARG A 173 -22.30 -7.23 15.93
CA ARG A 173 -22.34 -8.42 16.80
C ARG A 173 -21.31 -9.50 16.43
N LEU A 174 -20.14 -9.10 15.92
CA LEU A 174 -19.07 -10.03 15.58
C LEU A 174 -18.35 -10.51 16.84
N SER A 175 -17.92 -11.77 16.84
CA SER A 175 -17.10 -12.31 17.93
C SER A 175 -15.76 -11.57 18.04
N GLN A 176 -15.30 -11.38 19.29
CA GLN A 176 -13.97 -10.83 19.63
C GLN A 176 -12.80 -11.35 18.76
N PRO A 177 -12.65 -12.67 18.52
CA PRO A 177 -11.59 -13.20 17.66
C PRO A 177 -11.68 -12.70 16.21
N VAL A 178 -12.89 -12.68 15.62
CA VAL A 178 -13.11 -12.24 14.23
C VAL A 178 -12.81 -10.74 14.10
N ARG A 179 -13.28 -9.93 15.06
CA ARG A 179 -13.01 -8.49 15.12
C ARG A 179 -11.50 -8.19 15.13
N LYS A 180 -10.74 -8.93 15.95
CA LYS A 180 -9.29 -8.78 16.05
C LYS A 180 -8.60 -9.18 14.74
N GLN A 181 -9.02 -10.28 14.12
CA GLN A 181 -8.47 -10.73 12.83
C GLN A 181 -8.72 -9.72 11.71
N VAL A 182 -9.92 -9.14 11.62
CA VAL A 182 -10.19 -8.12 10.60
C VAL A 182 -9.35 -6.87 10.86
N ARG A 183 -9.21 -6.43 12.12
CA ARG A 183 -8.35 -5.29 12.46
C ARG A 183 -6.88 -5.53 12.12
N ASP A 184 -6.37 -6.74 12.38
CA ASP A 184 -5.01 -7.15 12.00
C ASP A 184 -4.84 -7.19 10.49
N ALA A 185 -5.82 -7.73 9.77
CA ALA A 185 -5.85 -7.73 8.31
C ALA A 185 -5.72 -6.31 7.75
N TRP A 186 -6.49 -5.35 8.27
CA TRP A 186 -6.35 -3.94 7.87
C TRP A 186 -4.98 -3.33 8.23
N ALA A 187 -4.32 -3.79 9.30
CA ALA A 187 -2.98 -3.33 9.68
C ALA A 187 -1.88 -3.88 8.75
N GLN A 188 -2.12 -5.05 8.15
CA GLN A 188 -1.23 -5.63 7.15
C GLN A 188 -1.35 -4.92 5.80
N PRO A 189 -0.31 -4.98 4.94
CA PRO A 189 -0.42 -4.49 3.57
C PRO A 189 -1.57 -5.22 2.84
N LEU A 190 -2.37 -4.48 2.07
CA LEU A 190 -3.55 -4.95 1.31
C LEU A 190 -3.30 -6.15 0.37
N GLN A 191 -2.02 -6.47 0.13
CA GLN A 191 -1.57 -7.58 -0.70
C GLN A 191 -1.35 -8.88 0.09
N ALA A 192 -1.36 -8.83 1.43
CA ALA A 192 -1.20 -10.02 2.26
C ALA A 192 -2.43 -10.92 2.16
N THR A 193 -2.20 -12.23 2.20
CA THR A 193 -3.27 -13.23 2.13
C THR A 193 -4.01 -13.28 3.45
N TRP A 194 -4.99 -12.39 3.62
CA TRP A 194 -5.83 -12.37 4.79
C TRP A 194 -6.83 -13.52 4.71
N VAL A 195 -6.88 -14.33 5.75
CA VAL A 195 -7.90 -15.37 5.92
C VAL A 195 -8.58 -15.10 7.25
N ILE A 196 -9.87 -14.79 7.20
CA ILE A 196 -10.68 -14.59 8.39
C ILE A 196 -11.23 -15.96 8.79
N GLU A 197 -10.88 -16.42 9.97
CA GLU A 197 -11.40 -17.62 10.58
C GLU A 197 -12.68 -17.28 11.35
N GLY A 198 -13.81 -17.64 10.79
CA GLY A 198 -15.13 -17.44 11.39
C GLY A 198 -16.16 -18.44 10.88
N THR A 199 -17.32 -18.45 11.51
CA THR A 199 -18.49 -19.19 11.01
C THR A 199 -19.04 -18.54 9.73
N PRO A 200 -19.78 -19.27 8.87
CA PRO A 200 -20.35 -18.70 7.65
C PRO A 200 -21.25 -17.48 7.90
N GLN A 201 -21.94 -17.46 9.05
CA GLN A 201 -22.76 -16.32 9.47
C GLN A 201 -21.91 -15.08 9.80
N GLU A 202 -20.80 -15.26 10.51
CA GLU A 202 -19.89 -14.15 10.82
C GLU A 202 -19.21 -13.62 9.55
N LEU A 203 -18.84 -14.51 8.61
CA LEU A 203 -18.27 -14.10 7.33
C LEU A 203 -19.25 -13.27 6.51
N SER A 204 -20.52 -13.70 6.42
CA SER A 204 -21.58 -12.92 5.76
C SER A 204 -21.79 -11.57 6.47
N GLN A 205 -21.74 -11.55 7.79
CA GLN A 205 -21.91 -10.31 8.56
C GLN A 205 -20.75 -9.33 8.34
N VAL A 206 -19.52 -9.83 8.21
CA VAL A 206 -18.34 -9.03 7.82
C VAL A 206 -18.52 -8.44 6.41
N VAL A 207 -18.96 -9.25 5.45
CA VAL A 207 -19.21 -8.78 4.07
C VAL A 207 -20.32 -7.73 4.04
N HIS A 208 -21.39 -7.91 4.80
CA HIS A 208 -22.48 -6.95 4.89
C HIS A 208 -22.03 -5.62 5.52
N GLN A 209 -21.27 -5.65 6.62
CA GLN A 209 -20.72 -4.45 7.24
C GLN A 209 -19.75 -3.73 6.30
N PHE A 210 -18.94 -4.49 5.57
CA PHE A 210 -18.06 -3.95 4.55
C PHE A 210 -18.84 -3.29 3.41
N TYR A 211 -19.95 -3.88 2.97
CA TYR A 211 -20.84 -3.28 1.98
C TYR A 211 -21.47 -1.97 2.46
N VAL A 212 -21.97 -1.92 3.70
CA VAL A 212 -22.52 -0.68 4.27
C VAL A 212 -21.44 0.41 4.32
N ALA A 213 -20.23 0.07 4.77
CA ALA A 213 -19.11 1.01 4.79
C ALA A 213 -18.70 1.48 3.38
N MET A 214 -18.77 0.60 2.37
CA MET A 214 -18.58 0.99 0.97
C MET A 214 -19.66 1.95 0.49
N CYS A 215 -20.92 1.71 0.82
CA CYS A 215 -22.03 2.60 0.46
C CYS A 215 -21.87 4.00 1.08
N GLU A 216 -21.39 4.09 2.32
CA GLU A 216 -21.14 5.36 3.00
C GLU A 216 -19.94 6.12 2.40
N ALA A 217 -18.86 5.41 2.03
CA ALA A 217 -17.64 6.03 1.52
C ALA A 217 -17.69 6.37 0.01
N LEU A 218 -18.33 5.52 -0.80
CA LEU A 218 -18.31 5.61 -2.27
C LEU A 218 -19.69 6.00 -2.83
N GLY A 219 -20.76 5.76 -2.08
CA GLY A 219 -22.13 5.80 -2.57
C GLY A 219 -22.64 4.42 -3.03
N PRO A 220 -23.97 4.21 -3.01
CA PRO A 220 -24.57 2.88 -3.23
C PRO A 220 -24.34 2.33 -4.64
N VAL A 221 -24.22 3.20 -5.65
CA VAL A 221 -24.05 2.79 -7.06
C VAL A 221 -22.64 2.25 -7.33
N ASP A 222 -21.61 2.89 -6.77
CA ASP A 222 -20.22 2.42 -6.93
C ASP A 222 -19.94 1.21 -6.04
N ALA A 223 -20.50 1.17 -4.82
CA ALA A 223 -20.42 0.00 -3.95
C ALA A 223 -21.02 -1.26 -4.61
N ASP A 224 -22.15 -1.15 -5.28
CA ASP A 224 -22.79 -2.28 -5.98
C ASP A 224 -21.96 -2.75 -7.19
N GLN A 225 -21.35 -1.81 -7.94
CA GLN A 225 -20.46 -2.15 -9.04
C GLN A 225 -19.21 -2.89 -8.56
N VAL A 226 -18.58 -2.41 -7.47
CA VAL A 226 -17.41 -3.06 -6.86
C VAL A 226 -17.78 -4.46 -6.37
N LEU A 227 -18.90 -4.61 -5.67
CA LEU A 227 -19.35 -5.90 -5.16
C LEU A 227 -19.70 -6.87 -6.28
N THR A 228 -20.40 -6.43 -7.33
CA THR A 228 -20.72 -7.24 -8.50
C THR A 228 -19.48 -7.76 -9.20
N ARG A 229 -18.43 -6.93 -9.32
CA ARG A 229 -17.14 -7.34 -9.90
C ARG A 229 -16.41 -8.31 -8.99
N ALA A 230 -16.37 -8.04 -7.69
CA ALA A 230 -15.76 -8.93 -6.70
C ALA A 230 -16.42 -10.32 -6.67
N VAL A 231 -17.75 -10.37 -6.74
CA VAL A 231 -18.51 -11.63 -6.84
C VAL A 231 -18.18 -12.37 -8.14
N ARG A 232 -18.09 -11.68 -9.28
CA ARG A 232 -17.67 -12.32 -10.55
C ARG A 232 -16.26 -12.89 -10.50
N ALA A 233 -15.32 -12.19 -9.85
CA ALA A 233 -13.95 -12.67 -9.70
C ALA A 233 -13.89 -13.89 -8.76
N ALA A 234 -14.62 -13.84 -7.65
CA ALA A 234 -14.75 -14.96 -6.73
C ALA A 234 -15.42 -16.17 -7.38
N ASP A 235 -16.42 -15.97 -8.26
CA ASP A 235 -17.13 -17.04 -8.98
C ASP A 235 -16.22 -17.79 -9.98
N GLN A 236 -15.15 -17.15 -10.46
CA GLN A 236 -14.16 -17.78 -11.34
C GLN A 236 -13.18 -18.70 -10.60
N MET A 237 -13.19 -18.71 -9.26
CA MET A 237 -12.32 -19.60 -8.48
C MET A 237 -12.80 -21.06 -8.53
N PRO A 238 -11.88 -22.04 -8.55
CA PRO A 238 -12.26 -23.45 -8.45
C PRO A 238 -13.00 -23.80 -7.15
N GLN A 239 -12.79 -23.03 -6.08
CA GLN A 239 -13.48 -23.14 -4.79
C GLN A 239 -14.94 -22.65 -4.84
N ALA A 240 -15.29 -21.73 -5.76
CA ALA A 240 -16.67 -21.26 -5.92
C ALA A 240 -17.63 -22.33 -6.46
N ARG A 241 -17.08 -23.38 -7.08
CA ARG A 241 -17.85 -24.59 -7.44
C ARG A 241 -18.38 -25.35 -6.21
N GLN A 242 -17.76 -25.17 -5.04
CA GLN A 242 -18.17 -25.81 -3.79
C GLN A 242 -18.99 -24.86 -2.90
N PHE A 243 -18.70 -23.56 -2.94
CA PHE A 243 -19.42 -22.55 -2.16
C PHE A 243 -19.62 -21.27 -2.97
N SER A 244 -20.86 -20.98 -3.37
CA SER A 244 -21.16 -19.80 -4.17
C SER A 244 -20.93 -18.50 -3.38
N PRO A 245 -20.17 -17.53 -3.90
CA PRO A 245 -19.93 -16.24 -3.24
C PRO A 245 -21.22 -15.46 -2.95
N ARG A 246 -22.28 -15.71 -3.72
CA ARG A 246 -23.62 -15.16 -3.50
C ARG A 246 -24.27 -15.54 -2.17
N LYS A 247 -23.81 -16.59 -1.49
CA LYS A 247 -24.33 -16.98 -0.16
C LYS A 247 -23.78 -16.11 0.98
N LEU A 248 -22.79 -15.26 0.71
CA LEU A 248 -22.16 -14.39 1.70
C LEU A 248 -22.72 -12.97 1.70
N ILE A 249 -23.54 -12.63 0.70
CA ILE A 249 -24.10 -11.29 0.47
C ILE A 249 -25.52 -11.19 1.00
#